data_AF-A0AB37B3F6-F1
#
_entry.id   AF-A0AB37B3F6-F1
#
_cell.length_a   1.000
_cell.length_b   1.000
_cell.length_c   1.000
_cell.angle_alpha   90.00
_cell.angle_beta   90.00
_cell.angle_gamma   90.00
#
_symmetry.space_group_name_H-M   'P 1'
#
loop_
_entity.id
_entity.type
_entity.pdbx_description
1 polymer ?
#
loop_
_entity_poly.entity_id
_entity_poly.type
_entity_poly.pdbx_seq_one_letter_code
_entity_poly.pdbx_strand_id
1 'polypeptide(L)' 'MDLQFIALELKRLGMSQVDIARAVDCSQPTISEIQSGRLGKCRPSYRLASSLMKLYEEKVAQRKEEA' A
#
# COMPACT_ATOMS: atom_id res chain seq x y z
N MET A 1 -1.73 2.53 12.04
CA MET A 1 -0.72 1.87 11.19
C MET A 1 -0.05 2.94 10.35
N ASP A 2 1.27 2.84 10.13
CA ASP A 2 1.95 3.69 9.15
C ASP A 2 1.81 3.10 7.73
N LEU A 3 2.18 3.89 6.72
CA LEU A 3 2.06 3.50 5.31
C LEU A 3 3.09 2.45 4.88
N GLN A 4 4.23 2.37 5.56
CA GLN A 4 5.24 1.35 5.28
C GLN A 4 4.72 -0.02 5.67
N PHE A 5 4.13 -0.14 6.86
CA PHE A 5 3.46 -1.34 7.33
C PHE A 5 2.40 -1.79 6.32
N ILE A 6 1.49 -0.87 5.93
CA ILE A 6 0.41 -1.18 4.97
C ILE A 6 0.97 -1.69 3.64
N ALA A 7 1.96 -0.99 3.07
CA ALA A 7 2.54 -1.36 1.78
C ALA A 7 3.28 -2.71 1.84
N LEU A 8 3.88 -3.06 2.98
CA LEU A 8 4.52 -4.37 3.20
C LEU A 8 3.51 -5.49 3.39
N GLU A 9 2.41 -5.24 4.11
CA GLU A 9 1.34 -6.23 4.27
C GLU A 9 0.62 -6.52 2.95
N LEU A 10 0.34 -5.51 2.13
CA LEU A 10 -0.20 -5.72 0.78
C LEU A 10 0.69 -6.64 -0.07
N LYS A 11 2.02 -6.51 0.08
CA LYS A 11 2.97 -7.43 -0.56
C LYS A 11 2.88 -8.85 0.00
N ARG A 12 2.70 -9.02 1.32
CA ARG A 12 2.48 -10.34 1.95
C ARG A 12 1.17 -10.98 1.52
N LEU A 13 0.16 -10.16 1.23
CA LEU A 13 -1.12 -10.57 0.65
C LEU A 13 -1.03 -10.87 -0.87
N GLY A 14 0.18 -10.91 -1.43
CA GLY A 14 0.43 -11.37 -2.80
C GLY A 14 0.43 -10.28 -3.87
N MET A 15 0.29 -9.00 -3.51
CA MET A 15 0.33 -7.91 -4.49
C MET A 15 1.78 -7.52 -4.84
N SER A 16 2.07 -7.31 -6.12
CA SER A 16 3.34 -6.70 -6.53
C SER A 16 3.31 -5.19 -6.29
N GLN A 17 4.49 -4.53 -6.24
CA GLN A 17 4.55 -3.07 -6.11
C GLN A 17 3.84 -2.35 -7.28
N VAL A 18 3.84 -2.95 -8.48
CA VAL A 18 3.14 -2.42 -9.66
C VAL A 18 1.62 -2.51 -9.48
N ASP A 19 1.13 -3.62 -8.94
CA ASP A 19 -0.31 -3.81 -8.70
C ASP A 19 -0.82 -2.83 -7.64
N ILE A 20 -0.06 -2.65 -6.55
CA ILE A 20 -0.37 -1.68 -5.50
C ILE A 20 -0.44 -0.28 -6.10
N ALA A 21 0.59 0.11 -6.88
CA ALA A 21 0.66 1.44 -7.48
C ALA A 21 -0.51 1.73 -8.43
N ARG A 22 -0.89 0.75 -9.26
CA ARG A 22 -2.06 0.83 -10.13
C ARG A 22 -3.36 0.98 -9.33
N ALA A 23 -3.51 0.21 -8.25
CA ALA A 23 -4.72 0.23 -7.43
C ALA A 23 -4.91 1.57 -6.67
N VAL A 24 -3.82 2.26 -6.33
CA VAL A 24 -3.88 3.54 -5.58
C VAL A 24 -3.56 4.77 -6.44
N ASP A 25 -3.51 4.62 -7.76
CA ASP A 25 -3.28 5.70 -8.73
C ASP A 25 -1.98 6.48 -8.44
N CYS A 26 -0.86 5.75 -8.32
CA CYS A 26 0.46 6.33 -8.14
C CYS A 26 1.54 5.59 -8.96
N SER A 27 2.78 6.07 -8.88
CA SER A 27 3.90 5.42 -9.55
C SER A 27 4.44 4.24 -8.71
N GLN A 28 4.91 3.18 -9.36
CA GLN A 28 5.58 2.07 -8.66
C GLN A 28 6.80 2.52 -7.83
N PRO A 29 7.65 3.47 -8.30
CA PRO A 29 8.72 4.04 -7.47
C PRO A 29 8.22 4.62 -6.15
N THR A 30 7.05 5.28 -6.16
CA THR A 30 6.42 5.78 -4.92
C THR A 30 6.22 4.64 -3.93
N ILE A 31 5.62 3.51 -4.35
CA ILE A 31 5.43 2.33 -3.48
C ILE A 31 6.76 1.74 -2.99
N SER A 32 7.79 1.71 -3.84
CA SER A 32 9.13 1.27 -3.45
C SER A 32 9.76 2.17 -2.37
N GLU A 33 9.60 3.49 -2.49
CA GLU A 33 10.03 4.45 -1.47
C GLU A 33 9.26 4.27 -0.15
N ILE A 34 7.94 4.03 -0.22
CA ILE A 34 7.13 3.74 0.97
C ILE A 34 7.65 2.49 1.68
N GLN A 35 7.80 1.38 0.96
CA GLN A 35 8.24 0.11 1.54
C GLN A 35 9.65 0.16 2.11
N SER A 36 10.54 0.94 1.49
CA SER A 36 11.92 1.13 1.98
C SER A 36 12.04 2.17 3.10
N GLY A 37 10.94 2.81 3.51
CA GLY A 37 10.97 3.88 4.53
C GLY A 37 11.66 5.16 4.05
N ARG A 38 11.88 5.30 2.72
CA ARG A 38 12.64 6.40 2.09
C ARG A 38 11.79 7.59 1.65
N LEU A 39 10.49 7.60 1.94
CA LEU A 39 9.61 8.75 1.72
C LEU A 39 10.11 10.07 2.35
N GLY A 40 11.07 9.99 3.28
CA GLY A 40 11.75 11.16 3.85
C GLY A 40 10.80 12.05 4.66
N LYS A 41 11.04 13.37 4.64
CA LYS A 41 10.18 14.39 5.28
C LYS A 41 8.89 14.70 4.49
N CYS A 42 8.74 14.16 3.28
CA CYS A 42 7.59 14.45 2.44
C CYS A 42 6.46 13.47 2.81
N ARG A 43 5.47 13.97 3.54
CA ARG A 43 4.29 13.18 3.89
C ARG A 43 3.53 12.87 2.59
N PRO A 44 3.19 11.60 2.32
CA PRO A 44 2.29 11.26 1.22
C PRO A 44 1.01 12.10 1.28
N SER A 45 0.47 12.42 0.11
CA SER A 45 -0.82 13.10 0.05
C SER A 45 -1.88 12.30 0.81
N TYR A 46 -2.85 13.01 1.40
CA TYR A 46 -3.97 12.36 2.09
C TYR A 46 -4.70 11.34 1.20
N ARG A 47 -4.82 11.65 -0.11
CA ARG A 47 -5.39 10.74 -1.10
C ARG A 47 -4.62 9.43 -1.18
N LEU A 48 -3.30 9.46 -1.33
CA LEU A 48 -2.49 8.24 -1.39
C LEU A 48 -2.57 7.44 -0.08
N ALA A 49 -2.50 8.13 1.07
CA ALA A 49 -2.58 7.49 2.37
C ALA A 49 -3.94 6.79 2.59
N SER A 50 -5.04 7.46 2.28
CA SER A 50 -6.40 6.91 2.40
C SER A 50 -6.66 5.78 1.40
N SER A 51 -6.19 5.89 0.15
CA SER A 51 -6.31 4.82 -0.84
C SER A 51 -5.53 3.55 -0.43
N LEU A 52 -4.33 3.69 0.11
CA LEU A 52 -3.55 2.54 0.62
C LEU A 52 -4.24 1.85 1.80
N MET A 53 -4.80 2.62 2.74
CA MET A 53 -5.55 2.06 3.87
C MET A 53 -6.76 1.26 3.40
N LYS A 54 -7.58 1.83 2.50
CA LYS A 54 -8.75 1.15 1.94
C LYS A 54 -8.39 -0.13 1.21
N LEU A 55 -7.38 -0.09 0.35
CA LEU A 55 -6.92 -1.25 -0.40
C LEU A 55 -6.49 -2.39 0.55
N TYR A 56 -5.82 -2.06 1.65
CA TYR A 56 -5.42 -3.04 2.66
C TYR A 56 -6.62 -3.64 3.38
N GLU A 57 -7.58 -2.81 3.82
CA GLU A 57 -8.82 -3.29 4.45
C GLU A 57 -9.59 -4.25 3.53
N GLU A 58 -9.74 -3.89 2.25
CA GLU A 58 -10.38 -4.73 1.23
C GLU A 58 -9.66 -6.07 1.06
N LYS A 59 -8.32 -6.06 0.99
CA LYS A 59 -7.53 -7.29 0.82
C LYS A 59 -7.55 -8.19 2.04
N VAL A 60 -7.54 -7.62 3.24
CA VAL A 60 -7.70 -8.38 4.49
C VAL A 60 -9.10 -9.00 4.59
N ALA A 61 -10.14 -8.28 4.17
CA ALA A 61 -11.50 -8.82 4.12
C ALA A 61 -11.60 -10.00 3.14
N GLN A 62 -11.12 -9.83 1.90
CA GLN A 62 -11.09 -10.89 0.88
C GLN A 62 -10.36 -12.15 1.39
N ARG A 63 -9.20 -11.97 2.04
CA ARG A 63 -8.41 -13.10 2.56
C ARG A 63 -9.11 -13.88 3.68
N LYS A 64 -10.00 -13.25 4.45
CA LYS A 64 -10.80 -13.91 5.48
C LYS A 64 -11.96 -14.72 4.92
N GLU A 65 -12.53 -14.29 3.80
CA GLU A 65 -13.61 -15.02 3.12
C GLU A 65 -13.10 -16.28 2.41
N GLU A 66 -11.81 -16.29 2.03
CA GLU A 66 -11.13 -17.41 1.38
C GLU A 66 -10.56 -18.47 2.34
N ALA A 67 -10.56 -18.23 3.66
CA ALA A 67 -9.92 -19.05 4.68
C ALA A 67 -10.94 -19.78 5.57
#